data_AF-A0A930A439-F1
#
_entry.id   AF-A0A930A439-F1
#
_cell.length_a   1.000
_cell.length_b   1.000
_cell.length_c   1.000
_cell.angle_alpha   90.00
_cell.angle_beta   90.00
_cell.angle_gamma   90.00
#
_symmetry.space_group_name_H-M   'P 1'
#
loop_
_entity.id
_entity.type
_entity.pdbx_description
1 polymer ?
#
loop_
_entity_poly.entity_id
_entity_poly.type
_entity_poly.pdbx_seq_one_letter_code
_entity_poly.pdbx_strand_id
1 'polypeptide(L)'
;MKKTIPIILITLFSCVLAGCSTRRQVSQEVTSSNEVTQVEEESGYAYKLSELHEINQNDLVSSDTSQFYDLEGNPIDMREISLKRGEYYIIDDCSIAISEVILSPIQIDANYKVLKDQYVEFANLASYSSVENDNIQMKNILQRIIGFNTILPISHNLSQIQFIPSSDIVITIYFYPICYKVDAINYSFYTLKGAHQFDGLYCDGIYEVRTVENQLNMKES
;
A
#
# COMPACT_ATOMS: atom_id res chain seq x y z
N MET A 1 30.03 -56.29 -8.54
CA MET A 1 29.78 -54.84 -8.41
C MET A 1 29.79 -54.45 -6.94
N LYS A 2 30.75 -53.62 -6.52
CA LYS A 2 30.72 -52.91 -5.22
C LYS A 2 31.14 -51.47 -5.53
N LYS A 3 30.20 -50.54 -5.38
CA LYS A 3 30.42 -49.10 -5.58
C LYS A 3 30.84 -48.50 -4.24
N THR A 4 32.02 -47.90 -4.20
CA THR A 4 32.58 -47.19 -3.05
C THR A 4 32.10 -45.74 -3.08
N ILE A 5 31.54 -45.27 -1.97
CA ILE A 5 31.02 -43.90 -1.79
C ILE A 5 32.14 -43.05 -1.17
N PRO A 6 32.44 -41.83 -1.67
CA PRO A 6 33.42 -40.95 -1.02
C PRO A 6 32.76 -40.12 0.09
N ILE A 7 33.44 -40.08 1.24
CA ILE A 7 33.09 -39.27 2.42
C ILE A 7 33.77 -37.90 2.26
N ILE A 8 32.99 -36.81 2.28
CA ILE A 8 33.49 -35.43 2.28
C ILE A 8 33.58 -34.94 3.73
N LEU A 9 34.78 -34.53 4.13
CA LEU A 9 35.14 -34.01 5.45
C LEU A 9 34.88 -32.50 5.49
N ILE A 10 34.00 -32.01 6.39
CA ILE A 10 33.77 -30.58 6.61
C ILE A 10 34.55 -30.16 7.85
N THR A 11 35.53 -29.27 7.68
CA THR A 11 36.33 -28.68 8.75
C THR A 11 35.55 -27.58 9.47
N LEU A 12 35.30 -27.79 10.76
CA LEU A 12 34.70 -26.83 11.69
C LEU A 12 35.69 -25.69 11.99
N PHE A 13 35.26 -24.45 11.72
CA PHE A 13 36.00 -23.25 12.13
C PHE A 13 35.61 -22.90 13.57
N SER A 14 36.55 -23.07 14.49
CA SER A 14 36.43 -22.73 15.90
C SER A 14 36.76 -21.24 16.13
N CYS A 15 35.77 -20.45 16.53
CA CYS A 15 35.99 -19.08 17.03
C CYS A 15 36.69 -19.13 18.39
N VAL A 16 37.87 -18.51 18.46
CA VAL A 16 38.65 -18.33 19.68
C VAL A 16 38.05 -17.18 20.49
N LEU A 17 37.65 -17.48 21.73
CA LEU A 17 37.32 -16.53 22.78
C LEU A 17 38.60 -16.06 23.50
N ALA A 18 38.81 -14.75 23.55
CA ALA A 18 39.54 -14.01 24.59
C ALA A 18 39.18 -12.52 24.42
N GLY A 19 38.78 -11.71 25.41
CA GLY A 19 38.56 -11.86 26.84
C GLY A 19 38.62 -10.48 27.51
N CYS A 20 37.88 -10.33 28.62
CA CYS A 20 37.97 -9.29 29.68
C CYS A 20 37.32 -7.91 29.41
N SER A 21 36.64 -7.25 30.34
CA SER A 21 36.09 -7.60 31.67
C SER A 21 35.25 -6.42 32.18
N THR A 22 34.15 -6.66 32.91
CA THR A 22 33.87 -6.03 34.22
C THR A 22 32.78 -6.84 34.94
N ARG A 23 33.06 -7.13 36.21
CA ARG A 23 32.34 -7.98 37.15
C ARG A 23 31.13 -7.24 37.75
N ARG A 24 29.99 -7.92 37.81
CA ARG A 24 28.75 -7.48 38.49
C ARG A 24 28.93 -7.37 40.01
N GLN A 25 28.30 -6.36 40.62
CA GLN A 25 27.72 -6.45 41.95
C GLN A 25 26.19 -6.28 41.83
N VAL A 26 25.48 -7.13 42.56
CA VAL A 26 24.03 -7.36 42.53
C VAL A 26 23.33 -6.45 43.55
N SER A 27 22.19 -5.87 43.16
CA SER A 27 21.02 -5.79 44.03
C SER A 27 19.75 -5.94 43.18
N GLN A 28 18.84 -6.81 43.64
CA GLN A 28 17.48 -7.08 43.13
C GLN A 28 16.67 -5.77 43.04
N GLU A 29 15.72 -5.58 42.12
CA GLU A 29 14.53 -6.39 41.84
C GLU A 29 14.02 -6.12 40.40
N VAL A 30 13.46 -7.14 39.76
CA VAL A 30 12.98 -7.13 38.37
C VAL A 30 11.49 -6.77 38.35
N THR A 31 11.13 -5.69 37.64
CA THR A 31 9.84 -5.62 36.94
C THR A 31 10.08 -5.04 35.56
N SER A 32 9.79 -5.85 34.55
CA SER A 32 9.99 -5.55 33.14
C SER A 32 9.09 -4.41 32.66
N SER A 33 9.68 -3.37 32.09
CA SER A 33 9.02 -2.55 31.08
C SER A 33 10.08 -2.10 30.08
N ASN A 34 10.35 -2.95 29.09
CA ASN A 34 10.93 -2.45 27.85
C ASN A 34 9.82 -1.63 27.18
N GLU A 35 9.79 -0.33 27.45
CA GLU A 35 9.19 0.61 26.52
C GLU A 35 9.96 0.45 25.20
N VAL A 36 9.33 -0.24 24.26
CA VAL A 36 9.73 -0.20 22.86
C VAL A 36 9.49 1.23 22.41
N THR A 37 10.56 2.02 22.39
CA THR A 37 10.53 3.31 21.70
C THR A 37 10.37 2.97 20.21
N GLN A 38 9.13 3.01 19.73
CA GLN A 38 8.86 3.06 18.31
C GLN A 38 9.56 4.30 17.78
N VAL A 39 10.59 4.07 16.96
CA VAL A 39 11.23 5.13 16.20
C VAL A 39 10.12 5.69 15.31
N GLU A 40 9.74 6.94 15.53
CA GLU A 40 8.86 7.68 14.63
C GLU A 40 9.53 7.68 13.25
N GLU A 41 8.97 6.88 12.36
CA GLU A 41 9.29 6.88 10.94
C GLU A 41 8.88 8.24 10.37
N GLU A 42 9.79 8.90 9.65
CA GLU A 42 9.62 10.25 9.09
C GLU A 42 8.23 10.41 8.47
N SER A 43 7.41 11.30 9.04
CA SER A 43 6.00 11.42 8.71
C SER A 43 5.83 11.84 7.24
N GLY A 44 5.55 10.85 6.38
CA GLY A 44 4.93 11.09 5.08
C GLY A 44 3.61 11.83 5.24
N TYR A 45 3.17 12.51 4.19
CA TYR A 45 1.86 13.16 4.20
C TYR A 45 0.75 12.11 4.33
N ALA A 46 -0.12 12.27 5.33
CA ALA A 46 -1.23 11.37 5.60
C ALA A 46 -2.58 11.98 5.18
N TYR A 47 -3.27 11.32 4.24
CA TYR A 47 -4.64 11.62 3.85
C TYR A 47 -5.60 11.00 4.88
N LYS A 48 -6.56 11.77 5.37
CA LYS A 48 -7.58 11.22 6.28
C LYS A 48 -8.62 10.46 5.48
N LEU A 49 -8.93 9.24 5.92
CA LEU A 49 -9.96 8.43 5.28
C LEU A 49 -11.32 9.13 5.27
N SER A 50 -11.64 9.90 6.31
CA SER A 50 -12.88 10.68 6.38
C SER A 50 -13.00 11.83 5.36
N GLU A 51 -11.90 12.27 4.76
CA GLU A 51 -11.88 13.31 3.72
C GLU A 51 -12.18 12.74 2.32
N LEU A 52 -12.16 11.41 2.19
CA LEU A 52 -12.47 10.71 0.95
C LEU A 52 -13.95 10.32 0.92
N HIS A 53 -14.50 10.21 -0.29
CA HIS A 53 -15.89 9.80 -0.48
C HIS A 53 -15.99 8.62 -1.45
N GLU A 54 -16.98 7.77 -1.23
CA GLU A 54 -17.29 6.64 -2.11
C GLU A 54 -17.67 7.15 -3.50
N ILE A 55 -17.06 6.54 -4.52
CA ILE A 55 -17.33 6.82 -5.93
C ILE A 55 -17.93 5.60 -6.61
N ASN A 56 -18.61 5.82 -7.73
CA ASN A 56 -19.13 4.71 -8.52
C ASN A 56 -18.00 4.12 -9.37
N GLN A 57 -17.75 2.82 -9.20
CA GLN A 57 -16.79 2.08 -10.02
C GLN A 57 -17.03 2.25 -11.53
N ASN A 58 -18.29 2.42 -11.95
CA ASN A 58 -18.65 2.60 -13.37
C ASN A 58 -18.21 3.96 -13.95
N ASP A 59 -17.85 4.92 -13.10
CA ASP A 59 -17.33 6.22 -13.53
C ASP A 59 -15.82 6.13 -13.89
N LEU A 60 -15.17 5.02 -13.53
CA LEU A 60 -13.77 4.73 -13.83
C LEU A 60 -13.67 4.02 -15.18
N VAL A 61 -13.62 4.81 -16.25
CA VAL A 61 -13.61 4.32 -17.63
C VAL A 61 -12.28 4.66 -18.31
N SER A 62 -11.56 3.63 -18.77
CA SER A 62 -10.32 3.84 -19.51
C SER A 62 -10.57 4.62 -20.81
N SER A 63 -9.61 5.46 -21.18
CA SER A 63 -9.60 6.23 -22.41
C SER A 63 -8.17 6.42 -22.92
N ASP A 64 -8.00 7.02 -24.10
CA ASP A 64 -6.66 7.30 -24.65
C ASP A 64 -5.77 8.12 -23.71
N THR A 65 -6.37 8.86 -22.76
CA THR A 65 -5.66 9.71 -21.80
C THR A 65 -5.77 9.26 -20.36
N SER A 66 -6.41 8.11 -20.08
CA SER A 66 -6.60 7.58 -18.73
C SER A 66 -6.58 6.05 -18.76
N GLN A 67 -5.62 5.46 -18.06
CA GLN A 67 -5.46 4.00 -17.97
C GLN A 67 -5.35 3.57 -16.50
N PHE A 68 -5.96 2.43 -16.18
CA PHE A 68 -6.02 1.91 -14.81
C PHE A 68 -5.10 0.71 -14.63
N TYR A 69 -4.50 0.62 -13.45
CA TYR A 69 -3.54 -0.42 -13.10
C TYR A 69 -3.82 -0.96 -11.69
N ASP A 70 -3.58 -2.25 -11.51
CA ASP A 70 -3.59 -2.86 -10.18
C ASP A 70 -2.36 -2.44 -9.35
N LEU A 71 -2.31 -2.95 -8.12
CA LEU A 71 -1.22 -2.71 -7.18
C LEU A 71 0.15 -3.24 -7.63
N GLU A 72 0.19 -4.15 -8.59
CA GLU A 72 1.41 -4.71 -9.17
C GLU A 72 1.82 -3.96 -10.45
N GLY A 73 1.03 -2.96 -10.88
CA GLY A 73 1.27 -2.19 -12.09
C GLY A 73 0.80 -2.89 -13.37
N ASN A 74 -0.05 -3.93 -13.27
CA ASN A 74 -0.66 -4.56 -14.44
C ASN A 74 -1.86 -3.73 -14.91
N PRO A 75 -2.04 -3.50 -16.23
CA PRO A 75 -3.25 -2.87 -16.75
C PRO A 75 -4.50 -3.67 -16.39
N ILE A 76 -5.56 -2.98 -15.97
CA ILE A 76 -6.84 -3.60 -15.61
C ILE A 76 -8.02 -2.96 -16.35
N ASP A 77 -9.04 -3.76 -16.61
CA ASP A 77 -10.36 -3.27 -16.96
C ASP A 77 -11.18 -3.11 -15.68
N MET A 78 -11.58 -1.87 -15.38
CA MET A 78 -12.40 -1.56 -14.20
C MET A 78 -13.71 -2.35 -14.15
N ARG A 79 -14.23 -2.83 -15.28
CA ARG A 79 -15.45 -3.65 -15.35
C ARG A 79 -15.25 -5.08 -14.83
N GLU A 80 -14.01 -5.55 -14.79
CA GLU A 80 -13.64 -6.90 -14.35
C GLU A 80 -13.33 -6.97 -12.85
N ILE A 81 -13.15 -5.81 -12.20
CA ILE A 81 -12.91 -5.73 -10.75
C ILE A 81 -14.19 -6.12 -10.00
N SER A 82 -14.08 -7.17 -9.18
CA SER A 82 -15.16 -7.63 -8.31
C SER A 82 -14.92 -7.17 -6.87
N LEU A 83 -15.77 -6.26 -6.40
CA LEU A 83 -15.78 -5.83 -5.00
C LEU A 83 -16.69 -6.73 -4.18
N LYS A 84 -16.24 -7.17 -3.00
CA LYS A 84 -17.08 -7.92 -2.06
C LYS A 84 -18.27 -7.08 -1.61
N ARG A 85 -19.46 -7.68 -1.58
CA ARG A 85 -20.71 -6.96 -1.23
C ARG A 85 -21.39 -7.59 -0.03
N GLY A 86 -21.66 -6.76 0.98
CA GLY A 86 -22.68 -7.00 2.00
C GLY A 86 -22.50 -8.28 2.81
N GLU A 87 -21.26 -8.64 3.14
CA GLU A 87 -21.01 -9.78 4.04
C GLU A 87 -21.51 -9.42 5.44
N TYR A 88 -22.46 -10.21 5.94
CA TYR A 88 -23.17 -9.92 7.17
C TYR A 88 -22.60 -10.69 8.36
N TYR A 89 -22.40 -9.98 9.48
CA TYR A 89 -21.82 -10.51 10.70
C TYR A 89 -22.66 -10.13 11.92
N ILE A 90 -22.81 -11.08 12.85
CA ILE A 90 -23.35 -10.84 14.19
C ILE A 90 -22.27 -11.21 15.21
N ILE A 91 -21.76 -10.20 15.92
CA ILE A 91 -20.70 -10.37 16.92
C ILE A 91 -21.01 -9.46 18.11
N ASP A 92 -20.95 -10.02 19.32
CA ASP A 92 -21.16 -9.27 20.58
C ASP A 92 -22.44 -8.40 20.54
N ASP A 93 -23.55 -9.00 20.11
CA ASP A 93 -24.87 -8.37 19.89
C ASP A 93 -24.89 -7.20 18.88
N CYS A 94 -23.78 -6.98 18.15
CA CYS A 94 -23.70 -6.04 17.05
C CYS A 94 -23.95 -6.76 15.72
N SER A 95 -24.83 -6.17 14.91
CA SER A 95 -25.09 -6.59 13.53
C SER A 95 -24.43 -5.60 12.58
N ILE A 96 -23.52 -6.06 11.74
CA ILE A 96 -22.86 -5.26 10.72
C ILE A 96 -22.85 -5.95 9.36
N ALA A 97 -22.88 -5.15 8.30
CA ALA A 97 -22.52 -5.60 6.96
C ALA A 97 -21.20 -4.94 6.53
N ILE A 98 -20.32 -5.71 5.89
CA ILE A 98 -19.05 -5.23 5.38
C ILE A 98 -19.06 -5.39 3.85
N SER A 99 -18.75 -4.30 3.15
CA SER A 99 -18.58 -4.28 1.70
C SER A 99 -17.24 -3.65 1.35
N GLU A 100 -16.69 -4.00 0.20
CA GLU A 100 -15.58 -3.27 -0.41
C GLU A 100 -16.13 -2.16 -1.29
N VAL A 101 -15.51 -0.98 -1.20
CA VAL A 101 -15.88 0.22 -1.96
C VAL A 101 -14.63 0.92 -2.47
N ILE A 102 -14.76 1.65 -3.57
CA ILE A 102 -13.71 2.52 -4.10
C ILE A 102 -13.97 3.94 -3.62
N LEU A 103 -12.93 4.61 -3.15
CA LEU A 103 -12.99 6.00 -2.70
C LEU A 103 -12.39 6.95 -3.74
N SER A 104 -12.70 8.24 -3.59
CA SER A 104 -12.22 9.33 -4.41
C SER A 104 -10.69 9.37 -4.50
N PRO A 105 -10.12 9.81 -5.63
CA PRO A 105 -8.71 9.67 -5.90
C PRO A 105 -7.84 10.59 -5.05
N ILE A 106 -6.65 10.09 -4.75
CA ILE A 106 -5.52 10.80 -4.17
C ILE A 106 -4.47 10.99 -5.27
N GLN A 107 -4.00 12.20 -5.51
CA GLN A 107 -2.85 12.41 -6.41
C GLN A 107 -1.55 12.04 -5.68
N ILE A 108 -0.76 11.12 -6.24
CA ILE A 108 0.37 10.49 -5.51
C ILE A 108 1.76 11.08 -5.79
N ASP A 109 1.88 12.08 -6.66
CA ASP A 109 3.11 12.89 -6.80
C ASP A 109 2.83 14.16 -7.65
N ALA A 110 3.87 14.97 -7.85
CA ALA A 110 3.94 15.99 -8.87
C ALA A 110 3.80 15.41 -10.29
N ASN A 111 3.43 16.27 -11.23
CA ASN A 111 3.27 15.88 -12.62
C ASN A 111 4.61 15.57 -13.30
N TYR A 112 4.70 14.46 -14.02
CA TYR A 112 5.89 14.06 -14.77
C TYR A 112 5.82 14.60 -16.20
N LYS A 113 6.83 15.34 -16.63
CA LYS A 113 6.96 15.75 -18.03
C LYS A 113 7.76 14.70 -18.79
N VAL A 114 7.20 14.16 -19.85
CA VAL A 114 7.82 13.11 -20.64
C VAL A 114 7.87 13.56 -22.09
N LEU A 115 9.05 13.46 -22.70
CA LEU A 115 9.22 13.76 -24.12
C LEU A 115 8.81 12.57 -24.98
N LYS A 116 8.38 12.87 -26.20
CA LYS A 116 8.08 11.88 -27.23
C LYS A 116 9.20 10.84 -27.36
N ASP A 117 8.80 9.58 -27.57
CA ASP A 117 9.69 8.43 -27.80
C ASP A 117 10.65 8.12 -26.62
N GLN A 118 10.45 8.74 -25.45
CA GLN A 118 11.20 8.39 -24.24
C GLN A 118 10.46 7.36 -23.41
N TYR A 119 11.23 6.40 -22.89
CA TYR A 119 10.72 5.40 -21.99
C TYR A 119 10.51 6.00 -20.59
N VAL A 120 9.32 5.79 -20.02
CA VAL A 120 9.00 6.25 -18.68
C VAL A 120 9.39 5.18 -17.67
N GLU A 121 10.36 5.50 -16.82
CA GLU A 121 10.62 4.78 -15.58
C GLU A 121 10.18 5.66 -14.42
N PHE A 122 9.11 5.28 -13.74
CA PHE A 122 8.75 5.91 -12.47
C PHE A 122 9.81 5.54 -11.44
N ALA A 123 10.44 6.56 -10.84
CA ALA A 123 11.37 6.32 -9.76
C ALA A 123 10.62 5.72 -8.56
N ASN A 124 11.18 4.69 -7.94
CA ASN A 124 10.72 4.23 -6.64
C ASN A 124 11.07 5.32 -5.61
N LEU A 125 10.16 6.25 -5.39
CA LEU A 125 10.33 7.31 -4.41
C LEU A 125 10.09 6.73 -3.01
N ALA A 126 11.01 7.03 -2.09
CA ALA A 126 10.89 6.68 -0.68
C ALA A 126 9.87 7.56 0.07
N SER A 127 9.25 8.54 -0.59
CA SER A 127 8.20 9.36 0.01
C SER A 127 6.87 8.62 -0.08
N TYR A 128 6.52 7.92 0.99
CA TYR A 128 5.24 7.23 1.10
C TYR A 128 4.18 8.23 1.57
N SER A 129 3.26 8.61 0.68
CA SER A 129 1.97 9.11 1.14
C SER A 129 1.24 7.97 1.84
N SER A 130 0.42 8.27 2.84
CA SER A 130 -0.35 7.24 3.56
C SER A 130 -1.81 7.63 3.66
N VAL A 131 -2.68 6.64 3.88
CA VAL A 131 -4.06 6.89 4.30
C VAL A 131 -4.18 6.55 5.78
N GLU A 132 -4.65 7.50 6.57
CA GLU A 132 -4.92 7.36 7.99
C GLU A 132 -6.40 6.99 8.20
N ASN A 133 -6.64 5.97 9.00
CA ASN A 133 -7.96 5.65 9.51
C ASN A 133 -8.26 6.52 10.74
N ASP A 134 -8.80 7.70 10.51
CA ASP A 134 -9.18 8.65 11.55
C ASP A 134 -10.51 8.30 12.25
N ASN A 135 -11.10 7.13 11.93
CA ASN A 135 -12.26 6.56 12.59
C ASN A 135 -11.94 5.21 13.25
N ILE A 136 -11.81 5.21 14.59
CA ILE A 136 -11.50 4.01 15.38
C ILE A 136 -12.73 3.23 15.87
N GLN A 137 -13.92 3.55 15.35
CA GLN A 137 -15.15 2.87 15.76
C GLN A 137 -15.08 1.37 15.48
N MET A 138 -15.66 0.60 16.40
CA MET A 138 -15.76 -0.87 16.30
C MET A 138 -14.41 -1.60 16.10
N LYS A 139 -13.26 -0.96 16.38
CA LYS A 139 -11.92 -1.56 16.25
C LYS A 139 -11.84 -2.98 16.79
N ASN A 140 -12.38 -3.21 17.99
CA ASN A 140 -12.35 -4.53 18.65
C ASN A 140 -13.15 -5.62 17.92
N ILE A 141 -14.21 -5.24 17.21
CA ILE A 141 -15.03 -6.16 16.41
C ILE A 141 -14.35 -6.36 15.05
N LEU A 142 -14.00 -5.27 14.37
CA LEU A 142 -13.42 -5.31 13.03
C LEU A 142 -12.09 -6.07 12.98
N GLN A 143 -11.22 -5.90 13.99
CA GLN A 143 -9.96 -6.65 14.09
C GLN A 143 -10.14 -8.17 14.08
N ARG A 144 -11.31 -8.68 14.53
CA ARG A 144 -11.62 -10.12 14.56
C ARG A 144 -12.13 -10.65 13.22
N ILE A 145 -12.55 -9.77 12.32
CA ILE A 145 -13.17 -10.13 11.03
C ILE A 145 -12.19 -9.87 9.87
N ILE A 146 -11.70 -8.64 9.77
CA ILE A 146 -10.94 -8.12 8.62
C ILE A 146 -9.58 -7.54 9.02
N GLY A 147 -9.20 -7.62 10.30
CA GLY A 147 -8.09 -6.84 10.85
C GLY A 147 -8.49 -5.37 11.08
N PHE A 148 -7.57 -4.57 11.61
CA PHE A 148 -7.82 -3.14 11.81
C PHE A 148 -6.52 -2.35 11.66
N ASN A 149 -6.39 -1.64 10.55
CA ASN A 149 -5.23 -0.79 10.27
C ASN A 149 -5.57 0.66 10.62
N THR A 150 -4.67 1.32 11.35
CA THR A 150 -4.79 2.74 11.70
C THR A 150 -4.15 3.64 10.66
N ILE A 151 -3.14 3.16 9.96
CA ILE A 151 -2.46 3.86 8.87
C ILE A 151 -1.95 2.82 7.90
N LEU A 152 -2.06 3.10 6.60
CA LEU A 152 -1.47 2.27 5.56
C LEU A 152 -0.73 3.15 4.54
N PRO A 153 0.53 2.82 4.20
CA PRO A 153 1.25 3.53 3.15
C PRO A 153 0.60 3.24 1.79
N ILE A 154 0.59 4.23 0.90
CA ILE A 154 0.31 4.05 -0.51
C ILE A 154 1.62 3.64 -1.17
N SER A 155 1.61 2.53 -1.90
CA SER A 155 2.80 2.10 -2.62
C SER A 155 3.06 3.06 -3.78
N HIS A 156 4.30 3.50 -3.94
CA HIS A 156 4.74 4.29 -5.09
C HIS A 156 5.68 3.44 -5.98
N ASN A 157 5.63 2.10 -5.85
CA ASN A 157 6.39 1.19 -6.69
C ASN A 157 5.71 1.03 -8.06
N LEU A 158 5.80 2.07 -8.88
CA LEU A 158 5.18 2.13 -10.20
C LEU A 158 6.15 1.72 -11.32
N SER A 159 7.31 1.16 -10.95
CA SER A 159 8.36 0.73 -11.88
C SER A 159 7.91 -0.29 -12.93
N GLN A 160 6.81 -1.02 -12.66
CA GLN A 160 6.19 -1.97 -13.59
C GLN A 160 5.33 -1.29 -14.67
N ILE A 161 4.91 -0.04 -14.46
CA ILE A 161 4.12 0.71 -15.44
C ILE A 161 5.08 1.26 -16.50
N GLN A 162 5.05 0.63 -17.67
CA GLN A 162 5.91 0.99 -18.80
C GLN A 162 5.07 1.61 -19.91
N PHE A 163 5.51 2.76 -20.42
CA PHE A 163 4.80 3.47 -21.47
C PHE A 163 5.78 4.32 -22.28
N ILE A 164 5.51 4.44 -23.59
CA ILE A 164 6.26 5.29 -24.52
C ILE A 164 5.26 6.24 -25.18
N PRO A 165 5.38 7.57 -24.97
CA PRO A 165 4.44 8.52 -25.53
C PRO A 165 4.71 8.80 -27.01
N SER A 166 3.62 8.98 -27.76
CA SER A 166 3.64 9.38 -29.17
C SER A 166 3.84 10.89 -29.40
N SER A 167 3.73 11.70 -28.34
CA SER A 167 3.93 13.15 -28.31
C SER A 167 4.56 13.58 -26.97
N ASP A 168 4.91 14.85 -26.79
CA ASP A 168 5.33 15.32 -25.47
C ASP A 168 4.11 15.40 -24.56
N ILE A 169 4.18 14.79 -23.39
CA ILE A 169 3.05 14.69 -22.47
C ILE A 169 3.41 15.10 -21.05
N VAL A 170 2.35 15.34 -20.28
CA VAL A 170 2.38 15.42 -18.84
C VAL A 170 1.62 14.22 -18.28
N ILE A 171 2.25 13.47 -17.38
CA ILE A 171 1.65 12.36 -16.66
C ILE A 171 1.27 12.81 -15.25
N THR A 172 0.05 12.51 -14.85
CA THR A 172 -0.42 12.63 -13.46
C THR A 172 -0.92 11.28 -13.01
N ILE A 173 -0.54 10.87 -11.80
CA ILE A 173 -0.93 9.57 -11.25
C ILE A 173 -1.86 9.78 -10.06
N TYR A 174 -2.99 9.09 -10.10
CA TYR A 174 -3.96 9.06 -9.03
C TYR A 174 -4.03 7.65 -8.45
N PHE A 175 -4.26 7.58 -7.14
CA PHE A 175 -4.53 6.35 -6.41
C PHE A 175 -5.97 6.39 -5.90
N TYR A 176 -6.73 5.34 -6.18
CA TYR A 176 -8.11 5.15 -5.76
C TYR A 176 -8.14 4.09 -4.66
N PRO A 177 -8.27 4.47 -3.38
CA PRO A 177 -8.28 3.49 -2.30
C PRO A 177 -9.49 2.55 -2.42
N ILE A 178 -9.23 1.25 -2.27
CA ILE A 178 -10.29 0.27 -2.01
C ILE A 178 -10.34 0.08 -0.50
N CYS A 179 -11.48 0.38 0.11
CA CYS A 179 -11.67 0.33 1.56
C CYS A 179 -12.86 -0.54 1.92
N TYR A 180 -13.01 -0.83 3.20
CA TYR A 180 -14.23 -1.45 3.72
C TYR A 180 -15.24 -0.39 4.12
N LYS A 181 -16.46 -0.51 3.62
CA LYS A 181 -17.65 0.15 4.17
C LYS A 181 -18.27 -0.77 5.21
N VAL A 182 -18.45 -0.25 6.40
CA VAL A 182 -19.11 -0.93 7.52
C VAL A 182 -20.47 -0.28 7.71
N ASP A 183 -21.53 -1.02 7.40
CA ASP A 183 -22.91 -0.61 7.63
C ASP A 183 -23.40 -1.23 8.94
N ALA A 184 -23.59 -0.41 9.96
CA ALA A 184 -24.26 -0.75 11.21
C ALA A 184 -25.72 -0.29 11.17
N ILE A 185 -26.52 -0.69 12.16
CA ILE A 185 -27.99 -0.46 12.17
C ILE A 185 -28.37 1.02 11.92
N ASN A 186 -27.61 1.98 12.48
CA ASN A 186 -27.97 3.40 12.45
C ASN A 186 -26.94 4.31 11.77
N TYR A 187 -25.82 3.76 11.30
CA TYR A 187 -24.74 4.55 10.75
C TYR A 187 -23.82 3.69 9.89
N SER A 188 -23.09 4.34 9.01
CA SER A 188 -22.06 3.73 8.20
C SER A 188 -20.77 4.52 8.29
N PHE A 189 -19.65 3.83 8.11
CA PHE A 189 -18.33 4.43 8.09
C PHE A 189 -17.38 3.58 7.26
N TYR A 190 -16.23 4.16 6.93
CA TYR A 190 -15.16 3.47 6.20
C TYR A 190 -14.03 3.07 7.15
N THR A 191 -13.38 1.94 6.86
CA THR A 191 -12.15 1.50 7.50
C THR A 191 -11.17 0.99 6.46
N LEU A 192 -9.87 1.07 6.75
CA LEU A 192 -8.82 0.73 5.81
C LEU A 192 -8.79 -0.77 5.49
N LYS A 193 -8.60 -1.08 4.20
CA LYS A 193 -8.25 -2.41 3.72
C LYS A 193 -6.77 -2.42 3.34
N GLY A 194 -6.05 -3.43 3.83
CA GLY A 194 -4.66 -3.65 3.47
C GLY A 194 -4.51 -4.68 2.37
N ALA A 195 -3.52 -4.48 1.51
CA ALA A 195 -3.07 -5.44 0.51
C ALA A 195 -1.57 -5.66 0.65
N HIS A 196 -1.15 -6.92 0.61
CA HIS A 196 0.27 -7.25 0.66
C HIS A 196 0.92 -7.02 -0.70
N GLN A 197 2.04 -6.29 -0.72
CA GLN A 197 2.95 -6.19 -1.84
C GLN A 197 4.34 -6.70 -1.45
N PHE A 198 5.25 -6.80 -2.42
CA PHE A 198 6.59 -7.41 -2.35
C PHE A 198 7.30 -7.33 -0.98
N ASP A 199 7.25 -6.18 -0.31
CA ASP A 199 7.98 -5.83 0.90
C ASP A 199 7.11 -5.39 2.09
N GLY A 200 5.78 -5.37 1.98
CA GLY A 200 4.96 -4.77 3.03
C GLY A 200 3.45 -4.92 2.90
N LEU A 201 2.75 -4.30 3.86
CA LEU A 201 1.30 -4.12 3.84
C LEU A 201 1.01 -2.67 3.45
N TYR A 202 0.30 -2.49 2.34
CA TYR A 202 -0.03 -1.19 1.78
C TYR A 202 -1.54 -0.96 1.79
N CYS A 203 -1.96 0.28 1.57
CA CYS A 203 -3.36 0.60 1.32
C CYS A 203 -3.78 -0.11 0.04
N ASP A 204 -4.87 -0.87 0.12
CA ASP A 204 -5.44 -1.49 -1.07
C ASP A 204 -6.03 -0.41 -2.00
N GLY A 205 -5.97 -0.64 -3.31
CA GLY A 205 -6.45 0.33 -4.29
C GLY A 205 -6.00 0.09 -5.71
N ILE A 206 -6.28 1.08 -6.55
CA ILE A 206 -6.07 1.08 -7.99
C ILE A 206 -5.34 2.35 -8.39
N TYR A 207 -4.40 2.27 -9.33
CA TYR A 207 -3.78 3.45 -9.91
C TYR A 207 -4.50 3.86 -11.19
N GLU A 208 -4.57 5.17 -11.43
CA GLU A 208 -4.91 5.74 -12.71
C GLU A 208 -3.75 6.59 -13.18
N VAL A 209 -3.27 6.32 -14.39
CA VAL A 209 -2.28 7.14 -15.08
C VAL A 209 -3.02 8.00 -16.09
N ARG A 210 -3.04 9.32 -15.85
CA ARG A 210 -3.59 10.30 -16.77
C ARG A 210 -2.49 10.96 -17.58
N THR A 211 -2.72 11.10 -18.88
CA THR A 211 -1.78 11.75 -19.81
C THR A 211 -2.42 12.93 -20.50
N VAL A 212 -1.74 14.07 -20.53
CA VAL A 212 -2.19 15.28 -21.24
C VAL A 212 -1.10 15.75 -22.19
N GLU A 213 -1.46 16.09 -23.43
CA GLU A 213 -0.49 16.68 -24.37
C GLU A 213 0.10 17.98 -23.83
N ASN A 214 1.42 18.06 -23.85
CA ASN A 214 2.15 19.23 -23.41
C ASN A 214 2.16 20.27 -24.55
N GLN A 215 1.23 21.22 -24.52
CA GLN A 215 1.05 22.22 -25.58
C GLN A 215 2.20 23.24 -25.74
N LEU A 216 3.33 23.08 -25.02
CA LEU A 216 4.47 23.98 -25.11
C LEU A 216 5.20 23.93 -26.47
N ASN A 217 5.01 22.87 -27.27
CA ASN A 217 5.71 22.69 -28.55
C ASN A 217 4.87 22.94 -29.82
N MET A 218 3.63 23.43 -29.70
CA MET A 218 2.78 23.75 -30.87
C MET A 218 2.94 25.18 -31.42
N LYS A 219 3.96 25.94 -31.00
CA LYS A 219 4.21 27.31 -31.48
C LYS A 219 5.29 27.44 -32.57
N GLU A 220 5.84 26.34 -33.05
CA GLU A 220 6.79 26.36 -34.18
C GLU A 220 6.31 25.46 -35.31
N SER A 221 5.30 25.92 -36.06
CA SER A 221 5.06 25.47 -37.44
C SER A 221 4.47 26.60 -38.28
#